data_AF-A0A917J6F7-F1
#
_entry.id   AF-A0A917J6F7-F1
#
_cell.length_a   1.000
_cell.length_b   1.000
_cell.length_c   1.000
_cell.angle_alpha   90.00
_cell.angle_beta   90.00
_cell.angle_gamma   90.00
#
_symmetry.space_group_name_H-M   'P 1'
#
loop_
_entity.id
_entity.type
_entity.pdbx_description
1 polymer ?
#
loop_
_entity_poly.entity_id
_entity_poly.type
_entity_poly.pdbx_seq_one_letter_code
_entity_poly.pdbx_strand_id
1 'polypeptide(L)'
;MSKFWKVALLVCLGNFLMLGLAFTSEAFMAIGVMLLIGEFFGGLILCFMQEYRTMGAGMLAGFGMFVLIGFSACTLMLSGLGNMH
;
A
#
# COMPACT_ATOMS: atom_id res chain seq x y z
N MET A 1 21.30 -2.12 1.94
CA MET A 1 19.89 -2.47 1.67
C MET A 1 19.73 -2.91 0.22
N SER A 2 19.12 -4.08 -0.02
CA SER A 2 18.81 -4.56 -1.39
C SER A 2 17.82 -3.63 -2.12
N LYS A 3 17.84 -3.62 -3.45
CA LYS A 3 16.87 -2.84 -4.28
C LYS A 3 15.41 -3.20 -3.94
N PHE A 4 15.12 -4.47 -3.68
CA PHE A 4 13.80 -4.95 -3.25
C PHE A 4 13.28 -4.21 -2.02
N TRP A 5 14.04 -4.25 -0.91
CA TRP A 5 13.65 -3.62 0.36
C TRP A 5 13.52 -2.10 0.26
N LYS A 6 14.35 -1.45 -0.55
CA LYS A 6 14.22 -0.01 -0.80
C LYS A 6 12.89 0.33 -1.46
N VAL A 7 12.52 -0.40 -2.51
CA VAL A 7 11.27 -0.16 -3.25
C VAL A 7 10.07 -0.49 -2.36
N ALA A 8 10.09 -1.61 -1.65
CA ALA A 8 9.01 -2.00 -0.75
C ALA A 8 8.74 -0.95 0.35
N LEU A 9 9.80 -0.43 0.99
CA LEU A 9 9.66 0.61 1.99
C LEU A 9 9.17 1.93 1.40
N LEU A 10 9.66 2.31 0.21
CA LEU A 10 9.28 3.55 -0.46
C LEU A 10 7.80 3.55 -0.84
N VAL A 11 7.31 2.43 -1.40
CA VAL A 11 5.90 2.21 -1.75
C VAL A 11 5.03 2.21 -0.51
N CYS A 12 5.46 1.53 0.55
CA CYS A 12 4.71 1.50 1.81
C CYS A 12 4.60 2.91 2.43
N LEU A 13 5.70 3.66 2.48
CA LEU A 13 5.71 5.06 2.95
C LEU A 13 4.84 5.98 2.09
N GLY A 14 4.92 5.85 0.76
CA GLY A 14 4.08 6.62 -0.17
C GLY A 14 2.59 6.38 0.07
N ASN A 15 2.20 5.13 0.30
CA ASN A 15 0.83 4.77 0.62
C ASN A 15 0.36 5.32 1.97
N PHE A 16 1.20 5.30 3.01
CA PHE A 16 0.87 5.96 4.29
C PHE A 16 0.70 7.47 4.14
N LEU A 17 1.56 8.11 3.35
CA LEU A 17 1.46 9.55 3.08
C LEU A 17 0.15 9.88 2.36
N MET A 18 -0.19 9.08 1.33
CA MET A 18 -1.46 9.20 0.60
C MET A 18 -2.67 8.96 1.50
N LEU A 19 -2.61 8.00 2.42
CA LEU A 19 -3.66 7.77 3.40
C LEU A 19 -3.86 8.99 4.32
N GLY A 20 -2.76 9.62 4.77
CA GLY A 20 -2.81 10.87 5.53
C GLY A 20 -3.49 12.01 4.76
N LEU A 21 -3.22 12.12 3.46
CA LEU A 21 -3.89 13.07 2.57
C LEU A 21 -5.37 12.72 2.34
N ALA A 22 -5.71 11.43 2.24
CA ALA A 22 -7.08 10.96 2.06
C ALA A 22 -8.02 11.33 3.22
N PHE A 23 -7.50 11.54 4.43
CA PHE A 23 -8.29 12.05 5.56
C PHE A 23 -8.70 13.53 5.41
N THR A 24 -8.12 14.28 4.46
CA THR A 24 -8.40 15.70 4.28
C THR A 24 -9.55 15.99 3.32
N SER A 25 -9.82 15.11 2.35
CA SER A 25 -10.97 15.23 1.46
C SER A 25 -11.33 13.91 0.76
N GLU A 26 -12.61 13.76 0.40
CA GLU A 26 -13.11 12.58 -0.32
C GLU A 26 -12.46 12.40 -1.71
N ALA A 27 -12.06 13.51 -2.36
CA ALA A 27 -11.36 13.46 -3.64
C ALA A 27 -9.99 12.74 -3.52
N PHE A 28 -9.29 12.92 -2.40
CA PHE A 28 -8.02 12.22 -2.15
C PHE A 28 -8.22 10.74 -1.87
N MET A 29 -9.38 10.33 -1.33
CA MET A 29 -9.70 8.90 -1.19
C MET A 29 -9.82 8.23 -2.57
N ALA A 30 -10.55 8.84 -3.51
CA ALA A 30 -10.69 8.29 -4.87
C ALA A 30 -9.33 8.21 -5.60
N ILE A 31 -8.49 9.24 -5.45
CA ILE A 31 -7.12 9.26 -6.00
C ILE A 31 -6.27 8.14 -5.38
N GLY A 32 -6.34 7.96 -4.06
CA GLY A 32 -5.61 6.90 -3.35
C GLY A 32 -5.99 5.50 -3.83
N VAL A 33 -7.28 5.24 -4.05
CA VAL A 33 -7.77 3.95 -4.59
C VAL A 33 -7.24 3.72 -6.02
N MET A 34 -7.30 4.73 -6.89
CA MET A 34 -6.74 4.64 -8.24
C MET A 34 -5.23 4.37 -8.23
N LEU A 35 -4.51 4.99 -7.30
CA LEU A 35 -3.06 4.81 -7.14
C LEU A 35 -2.72 3.38 -6.70
N LEU A 36 -3.45 2.84 -5.71
CA LEU A 36 -3.29 1.46 -5.23
C LEU A 36 -3.52 0.43 -6.35
N ILE A 37 -4.53 0.66 -7.19
CA ILE A 37 -4.80 -0.19 -8.37
C ILE A 37 -3.62 -0.08 -9.36
N GLY A 38 -3.16 1.14 -9.63
CA GLY A 38 -2.01 1.38 -10.49
C GLY A 38 -0.73 0.73 -9.98
N GLU A 39 -0.49 0.74 -8.66
CA GLU A 39 0.67 0.09 -8.04
C GLU A 39 0.61 -1.43 -8.17
N PHE A 40 -0.57 -2.02 -8.02
CA PHE A 40 -0.75 -3.46 -8.20
C PHE A 40 -0.46 -3.90 -9.63
N PHE A 41 -1.06 -3.22 -10.63
CA PHE A 41 -0.83 -3.54 -12.03
C PHE A 41 0.60 -3.21 -12.48
N GLY A 42 1.15 -2.06 -12.06
CA GLY A 42 2.53 -1.67 -12.34
C GLY A 42 3.54 -2.66 -11.76
N GLY A 43 3.34 -3.09 -10.51
CA GLY A 43 4.16 -4.11 -9.87
C GLY A 43 4.10 -5.47 -10.58
N LEU A 44 2.91 -5.88 -11.03
CA LEU A 44 2.73 -7.10 -11.84
C LEU A 44 3.46 -7.01 -13.18
N ILE A 45 3.30 -5.90 -13.92
CA ILE A 45 3.94 -5.70 -15.22
C ILE A 45 5.46 -5.72 -15.08
N LEU A 46 6.02 -5.05 -14.07
CA LEU A 46 7.46 -5.04 -13.79
C LEU A 46 7.99 -6.42 -13.40
N CYS A 47 7.17 -7.29 -12.82
CA CYS A 47 7.54 -8.69 -12.55
C CYS A 47 7.73 -9.53 -13.83
N PHE A 48 7.03 -9.20 -14.93
CA PHE A 48 7.20 -9.88 -16.22
C PHE A 48 8.46 -9.43 -16.98
N MET A 49 9.00 -8.26 -16.64
CA MET A 49 10.27 -7.78 -17.21
C MET A 49 11.45 -8.27 -16.38
N GLN A 50 12.29 -9.12 -16.98
CA GLN A 50 13.37 -9.81 -16.27
C GLN A 50 14.37 -8.85 -15.59
N GLU A 51 14.63 -7.68 -16.20
CA GLU A 51 15.48 -6.61 -15.67
C GLU A 51 14.88 -5.92 -14.44
N TYR A 52 13.55 -5.78 -14.37
CA TYR A 52 12.83 -5.06 -13.31
C TYR A 52 12.12 -5.98 -12.32
N ARG A 53 12.30 -7.29 -12.43
CA ARG A 53 11.59 -8.29 -11.62
C ARG A 53 11.72 -8.07 -10.12
N THR A 54 12.91 -7.68 -9.65
CA THR A 54 13.15 -7.40 -8.21
C THR A 54 12.50 -6.10 -7.74
N MET A 55 12.31 -5.13 -8.65
CA MET A 55 11.60 -3.89 -8.39
C MET A 55 10.09 -4.13 -8.36
N GLY A 56 9.55 -4.88 -9.33
CA GLY A 56 8.14 -5.31 -9.32
C GLY A 56 7.78 -6.12 -8.08
N ALA A 57 8.62 -7.07 -7.69
CA ALA A 57 8.43 -7.84 -6.46
C ALA A 57 8.45 -6.95 -5.21
N GLY A 58 9.35 -5.96 -5.15
CA GLY A 58 9.40 -4.98 -4.06
C GLY A 58 8.15 -4.12 -3.99
N MET A 59 7.63 -3.69 -5.13
CA MET A 59 6.43 -2.87 -5.25
C MET A 59 5.18 -3.63 -4.78
N LEU A 60 5.03 -4.89 -5.22
CA LEU A 60 3.96 -5.78 -4.75
C LEU A 60 4.07 -6.11 -3.24
N ALA A 61 5.30 -6.29 -2.73
CA ALA A 61 5.52 -6.50 -1.30
C ALA A 61 5.15 -5.26 -0.47
N GLY A 62 5.49 -4.06 -0.93
CA GLY A 62 5.11 -2.79 -0.29
C GLY A 62 3.60 -2.60 -0.27
N PHE A 63 2.93 -2.88 -1.39
CA PHE A 63 1.46 -2.88 -1.48
C PHE A 63 0.83 -3.87 -0.50
N GLY A 64 1.30 -5.12 -0.48
CA GLY A 64 0.79 -6.15 0.43
C GLY A 64 0.97 -5.79 1.91
N MET A 65 2.13 -5.22 2.28
CA MET A 65 2.38 -4.72 3.63
C MET A 65 1.39 -3.61 4.01
N PHE A 66 1.15 -2.64 3.13
CA PHE A 66 0.20 -1.56 3.39
C PHE A 66 -1.22 -2.09 3.60
N VAL A 67 -1.70 -2.99 2.74
CA VAL A 67 -3.04 -3.59 2.88
C VAL A 67 -3.17 -4.39 4.18
N LEU A 68 -2.15 -5.15 4.57
CA LEU A 68 -2.15 -5.89 5.84
C LEU A 68 -2.22 -4.95 7.05
N ILE A 69 -1.48 -3.84 7.03
CA ILE A 69 -1.51 -2.85 8.11
C ILE A 69 -2.87 -2.16 8.14
N GLY A 70 -3.42 -1.77 6.99
CA GLY A 70 -4.75 -1.19 6.88
C GLY A 70 -5.84 -2.12 7.43
N PHE A 71 -5.80 -3.40 7.06
CA PHE A 71 -6.74 -4.41 7.56
C PHE A 71 -6.63 -4.61 9.09
N SER A 72 -5.40 -4.64 9.61
CA SER A 72 -5.15 -4.72 11.07
C SER A 72 -5.70 -3.51 11.81
N ALA A 73 -5.48 -2.29 11.30
CA ALA A 73 -6.00 -1.06 11.88
C ALA A 73 -7.54 -1.05 11.91
N CYS A 74 -8.19 -1.45 10.81
CA CYS A 74 -9.64 -1.57 10.75
C CYS A 74 -10.17 -2.61 11.75
N THR A 75 -9.51 -3.76 11.85
CA THR A 75 -9.88 -4.85 12.78
C THR A 75 -9.78 -4.40 14.24
N LEU A 76 -8.72 -3.67 14.60
CA LEU A 76 -8.55 -3.08 15.92
C LEU A 76 -9.61 -2.01 16.21
N MET A 77 -9.94 -1.14 15.26
CA MET A 77 -11.03 -0.16 15.42
C MET A 77 -12.38 -0.84 15.65
N LEU A 78 -12.71 -1.87 14.86
CA LEU A 78 -13.94 -2.66 15.01
C LEU A 78 -14.00 -3.40 16.35
N SER A 79 -12.88 -3.96 16.80
CA SER A 79 -12.78 -4.69 18.08
C SER A 79 -12.82 -3.75 19.30
N GLY A 80 -12.28 -2.54 19.18
CA GLY A 80 -12.37 -1.49 20.20
C GLY A 80 -13.79 -0.93 20.36
N LEU A 81 -14.52 -0.78 19.25
CA LEU A 81 -15.94 -0.41 19.26
C LEU A 81 -16.83 -1.50 19.88
N GLY A 82 -16.49 -2.78 19.71
CA GLY A 82 -17.21 -3.91 20.29
C GLY A 82 -17.05 -4.09 21.81
N ASN A 83 -16.01 -3.50 22.42
CA ASN A 83 -15.73 -3.57 23.87
C ASN A 83 -16.27 -2.37 24.67
N MET A 84 -16.96 -1.43 24.03
CA MET A 84 -17.57 -0.25 24.67
C MET A 84 -19.07 -0.44 24.98
N HIS A 85 -19.57 -1.67 24.94
CA HIS A 85 -20.97 -2.04 25.21
C HIS A 85 -21.07 -3.04 26.36
#